data_AF-A0A351TBJ8-F1
#
_entry.id   AF-A0A351TBJ8-F1
#
_cell.length_a   1.000
_cell.length_b   1.000
_cell.length_c   1.000
_cell.angle_alpha   90.00
_cell.angle_beta   90.00
_cell.angle_gamma   90.00
#
_symmetry.space_group_name_H-M   'P 1'
#
loop_
_entity.id
_entity.type
_entity.pdbx_description
1 polymer ?
#
loop_
_entity_poly.entity_id
_entity_poly.type
_entity_poly.pdbx_seq_one_letter_code
_entity_poly.pdbx_strand_id
1 'polypeptide(L)' 'MSITREIDEKINIVDLVSRYIAIKKAGVNYKALCPFHNEKTASFVISPVKNIAYCFSCHN' A
#
# COMPACT_ATOMS: atom_id res chain seq x y z
N MET A 1 -22.10 12.72 2.93
CA MET A 1 -20.80 12.15 2.54
C MET A 1 -19.78 13.27 2.58
N SER A 2 -18.57 13.01 3.11
CA SER A 2 -17.46 13.98 3.05
C SER A 2 -16.72 13.80 1.73
N ILE A 3 -16.25 14.90 1.14
CA ILE A 3 -15.43 14.89 -0.09
C ILE A 3 -14.20 13.97 0.04
N THR A 4 -13.61 13.88 1.23
CA THR A 4 -12.47 13.00 1.51
C THR A 4 -12.80 11.54 1.23
N ARG A 5 -13.99 11.10 1.64
CA ARG A 5 -14.44 9.72 1.45
C ARG A 5 -14.73 9.40 -0.01
N GLU A 6 -15.27 10.35 -0.78
CA GLU A 6 -15.49 10.17 -2.21
C GLU A 6 -14.17 10.00 -2.98
N ILE A 7 -13.11 10.69 -2.54
CA ILE A 7 -11.78 10.55 -3.12
C ILE A 7 -11.21 9.16 -2.80
N ASP A 8 -11.28 8.72 -1.55
CA ASP A 8 -10.79 7.41 -1.12
C ASP A 8 -11.51 6.25 -1.83
N GLU A 9 -12.82 6.39 -2.09
CA GLU A 9 -13.61 5.39 -2.81
C GLU A 9 -13.27 5.31 -4.32
N LYS A 10 -12.76 6.40 -4.92
CA LYS A 10 -12.42 6.45 -6.36
C LYS A 10 -10.97 6.09 -6.66
N ILE A 11 -10.07 6.17 -5.67
CA ILE A 11 -8.65 5.88 -5.88
C ILE A 11 -8.37 4.41 -5.57
N ASN A 12 -7.80 3.69 -6.54
CA ASN A 12 -7.27 2.35 -6.33
C ASN A 12 -5.88 2.42 -5.69
N ILE A 13 -5.73 1.85 -4.50
CA ILE A 13 -4.47 1.87 -3.74
C ILE A 13 -3.31 1.16 -4.47
N VAL A 14 -3.59 0.11 -5.25
CA VAL A 14 -2.57 -0.64 -5.99
C VAL A 14 -2.00 0.21 -7.12
N ASP A 15 -2.88 0.89 -7.85
CA ASP A 15 -2.49 1.79 -8.93
C ASP A 15 -1.75 3.01 -8.38
N LEU A 16 -2.18 3.53 -7.23
CA LEU A 16 -1.48 4.63 -6.57
C LEU A 16 -0.05 4.23 -6.16
N VAL A 17 0.10 3.13 -5.43
CA VAL A 17 1.41 2.70 -4.90
C VAL A 17 2.37 2.27 -6.02
N SER A 18 1.86 1.57 -7.05
CA SER A 18 2.68 1.07 -8.16
C SER A 18 3.32 2.18 -9.00
N ARG A 19 2.84 3.42 -8.90
CA ARG A 19 3.49 4.61 -9.49
C ARG A 19 4.77 5.04 -8.77
N TYR A 20 4.96 4.66 -7.51
CA TYR A 20 6.09 5.11 -6.70
C TYR A 20 7.12 4.02 -6.46
N ILE A 21 6.68 2.77 -6.26
CA ILE A 21 7.56 1.64 -5.95
C ILE A 21 7.15 0.39 -6.70
N ALA A 22 8.14 -0.47 -6.98
CA ALA A 22 7.87 -1.80 -7.50
C ALA A 22 7.16 -2.64 -6.44
N ILE A 23 6.00 -3.18 -6.80
CA ILE A 23 5.22 -4.08 -5.95
C ILE A 23 5.20 -5.49 -6.56
N LYS A 24 5.15 -6.51 -5.70
CA LYS A 24 5.06 -7.91 -6.11
C LYS A 24 3.79 -8.55 -5.55
N LYS A 25 3.06 -9.30 -6.38
CA LYS A 25 1.86 -10.03 -5.94
C LYS A 25 2.24 -11.11 -4.91
N ALA A 26 1.48 -11.17 -3.82
CA ALA A 26 1.65 -12.11 -2.71
C ALA A 26 0.27 -12.60 -2.23
N GLY A 27 -0.24 -13.66 -2.86
CA GLY A 27 -1.60 -14.13 -2.64
C GLY A 27 -2.64 -13.11 -3.12
N VAL A 28 -3.55 -12.72 -2.21
CA VAL A 28 -4.59 -11.71 -2.46
C VAL A 28 -4.08 -10.26 -2.31
N ASN A 29 -2.88 -10.08 -1.76
CA ASN A 29 -2.27 -8.78 -1.50
C ASN A 29 -1.04 -8.55 -2.40
N TYR A 30 -0.45 -7.38 -2.27
CA TYR A 30 0.87 -7.07 -2.83
C TYR A 30 1.85 -6.76 -1.70
N LYS A 31 3.14 -6.98 -1.96
CA LYS A 31 4.24 -6.66 -1.06
C LYS A 31 5.33 -5.85 -1.75
N ALA A 32 5.98 -4.98 -0.98
CA ALA A 32 7.16 -4.23 -1.41
C ALA A 32 8.09 -3.95 -0.22
N LEU A 33 9.28 -3.43 -0.50
CA LEU A 33 10.07 -2.73 0.51
C LEU A 33 9.36 -1.41 0.84
N CYS A 34 9.33 -1.04 2.11
CA CYS A 34 8.76 0.23 2.52
C CYS A 34 9.57 1.41 1.96
N PRO A 35 8.94 2.43 1.36
CA PRO A 35 9.64 3.63 0.91
C PRO A 35 9.99 4.59 2.05
N PHE A 36 9.49 4.34 3.28
CA PHE A 36 9.63 5.26 4.42
C PHE A 36 10.68 4.83 5.43
N HIS A 37 11.19 3.60 5.37
CA HIS A 37 12.30 3.14 6.21
C HIS A 37 13.17 2.14 5.45
N ASN A 38 14.48 2.18 5.70
CA ASN A 38 15.44 1.35 4.97
C ASN A 38 15.44 -0.08 5.54
N GLU A 39 14.91 -1.04 4.78
CA GLU A 39 14.80 -2.44 5.17
C GLU A 39 15.23 -3.40 4.05
N LYS A 40 15.55 -4.65 4.42
CA LYS A 40 15.91 -5.71 3.48
C LYS A 40 14.78 -6.72 3.24
N THR A 41 13.75 -6.69 4.08
CA THR A 41 12.62 -7.63 4.03
C THR A 41 11.38 -6.85 3.65
N ALA A 42 10.55 -7.38 2.74
CA ALA A 42 9.33 -6.71 2.31
C ALA A 42 8.27 -6.70 3.42
N SER A 43 8.18 -5.60 4.19
CA SER A 43 7.19 -5.40 5.26
C SER A 43 6.02 -4.51 4.85
N PHE A 44 6.11 -3.84 3.69
CA PHE A 44 5.05 -3.03 3.12
C PHE A 44 4.03 -3.91 2.41
N VAL A 45 2.77 -3.90 2.87
CA VAL A 45 1.67 -4.72 2.36
C VAL A 45 0.57 -3.82 1.82
N ILE A 46 0.10 -4.12 0.61
CA ILE A 46 -1.02 -3.43 -0.03
C ILE A 46 -2.18 -4.41 -0.18
N SER A 47 -3.35 -4.05 0.35
CA SER A 47 -4.56 -4.87 0.26
C SER A 47 -5.57 -4.21 -0.69
N PRO A 48 -5.78 -4.78 -1.89
CA PRO A 48 -6.75 -4.24 -2.85
C PRO A 48 -8.18 -4.30 -2.30
N VAL A 49 -8.51 -5.40 -1.61
CA VAL A 49 -9.86 -5.63 -1.04
C VAL A 49 -10.20 -4.60 0.04
N LYS A 50 -9.22 -4.22 0.86
CA LYS A 50 -9.41 -3.21 1.91
C LYS A 50 -9.12 -1.78 1.44
N ASN A 51 -8.59 -1.62 0.22
CA ASN A 51 -8.07 -0.36 -0.33
C ASN A 51 -7.08 0.38 0.62
N ILE A 52 -6.19 -0.36 1.29
CA ILE A 52 -5.19 0.20 2.22
C ILE A 52 -3.77 -0.30 1.91
N ALA A 53 -2.78 0.46 2.37
CA ALA A 53 -1.39 0.05 2.44
C ALA A 53 -0.86 0.21 3.87
N TYR A 54 -0.09 -0.76 4.36
CA TYR A 54 0.43 -0.75 5.72
C TYR A 54 1.81 -1.36 5.77
N CYS A 55 2.70 -0.72 6.51
CA CYS A 55 4.03 -1.22 6.77
C CYS A 55 4.11 -1.87 8.16
N PHE A 56 4.39 -3.18 8.21
CA PHE A 56 4.50 -3.91 9.48
C PHE A 56 5.84 -3.73 10.21
N SER A 57 6.72 -2.87 9.70
CA SER A 57 8.00 -2.55 10.34
C SER A 57 8.19 -1.05 10.58
N CYS A 58 7.21 -0.22 10.20
CA CYS A 58 7.16 1.17 10.62
C CYS A 58 6.57 1.25 12.04
N HIS A 59 7.44 1.44 13.02
CA HIS A 59 7.08 1.76 14.39
C HIS A 59 7.82 3.03 14.79
N ASN A 60 7.42 4.15 14.21
CA ASN A 60 7.53 5.52 14.74
C ASN A 60 6.94 6.50 13.73
#